data_AF-D1YJ48-F1
#
_entry.id   AF-D1YJ48-F1
#
_cell.length_a   1.000
_cell.length_b   1.000
_cell.length_c   1.000
_cell.angle_alpha   90.00
_cell.angle_beta   90.00
_cell.angle_gamma   90.00
#
_symmetry.space_group_name_H-M   'P 1'
#
loop_
_entity.id
_entity.type
_entity.pdbx_description
1 polymer ?
#
loop_
_entity_poly.entity_id
_entity_poly.type
_entity_poly.pdbx_seq_one_letter_code
_entity_poly.pdbx_strand_id
1 'polypeptide(L)'
;MQTNALKNETKMFKAGNSWNFRVTSKDRKALDADQNTVFEKIIDPNGEKIIFKKMKSVDPSLDSFMDKFYQKHGDLMKELEDK
;
A
#
# COMPACT_ATOMS: atom_id res chain seq x y z
N MET A 1 6.37 -37.38 -14.46
CA MET A 1 6.55 -36.79 -13.12
C MET A 1 5.77 -35.48 -13.11
N GLN A 2 4.66 -35.40 -12.37
CA GLN A 2 3.93 -34.14 -12.23
C GLN A 2 4.71 -33.25 -11.26
N THR A 3 5.34 -32.21 -11.77
CA THR A 3 5.87 -31.13 -10.95
C THR A 3 4.69 -30.33 -10.41
N ASN A 4 4.17 -30.74 -9.25
CA ASN A 4 3.33 -29.89 -8.42
C ASN A 4 4.20 -28.75 -7.89
N ALA A 5 4.54 -27.80 -8.76
CA ALA A 5 4.84 -26.45 -8.31
C ALA A 5 3.55 -25.97 -7.66
N LEU A 6 3.45 -26.08 -6.33
CA LEU A 6 2.42 -25.40 -5.55
C LEU A 6 2.56 -23.93 -5.91
N LYS A 7 1.74 -23.47 -6.86
CA LYS A 7 1.65 -22.08 -7.24
C LYS A 7 1.42 -21.31 -5.94
N ASN A 8 2.09 -20.16 -5.81
CA ASN A 8 2.01 -19.29 -4.65
C ASN A 8 0.61 -18.64 -4.60
N GLU A 9 -0.42 -19.46 -4.39
CA GLU A 9 -1.83 -19.13 -4.49
C GLU A 9 -2.37 -18.85 -3.09
N THR A 10 -3.20 -17.82 -2.97
CA THR A 10 -3.89 -17.45 -1.74
C THR A 10 -5.36 -17.27 -2.04
N LYS A 11 -6.23 -17.77 -1.16
CA LYS A 11 -7.69 -17.64 -1.29
C LYS A 11 -8.20 -16.60 -0.31
N MET A 12 -9.13 -15.76 -0.78
CA MET A 12 -9.86 -14.84 0.09
C MET A 12 -10.70 -15.61 1.12
N PHE A 13 -10.79 -15.04 2.32
CA PHE A 13 -11.68 -15.53 3.36
C PHE A 13 -12.39 -14.37 4.06
N LYS A 14 -13.56 -14.64 4.61
CA LYS A 14 -14.35 -13.66 5.36
C LYS A 14 -13.92 -13.66 6.83
N ALA A 15 -13.70 -12.48 7.39
CA ALA A 15 -13.46 -12.28 8.82
C ALA A 15 -14.25 -11.06 9.29
N GLY A 16 -15.26 -11.28 10.14
CA GLY A 16 -16.24 -10.25 10.47
C GLY A 16 -16.93 -9.70 9.22
N ASN A 17 -16.84 -8.38 9.04
CA ASN A 17 -17.46 -7.66 7.92
C ASN A 17 -16.50 -7.42 6.73
N SER A 18 -15.30 -7.99 6.73
CA SER A 18 -14.32 -7.80 5.66
C SER A 18 -13.90 -9.10 4.96
N TRP A 19 -13.37 -8.94 3.76
CA TRP A 19 -12.70 -10.01 3.00
C TRP A 19 -11.19 -9.79 3.03
N ASN A 20 -10.45 -10.87 3.25
CA ASN A 20 -9.03 -10.81 3.57
C ASN A 20 -8.24 -11.82 2.75
N PHE A 21 -7.00 -11.45 2.40
CA PHE A 21 -6.00 -12.37 1.87
C PHE A 21 -5.06 -12.81 2.99
N ARG A 22 -4.57 -14.06 2.93
CA ARG A 22 -3.54 -14.51 3.88
C ARG A 22 -2.17 -14.02 3.43
N VAL A 23 -1.47 -13.36 4.34
CA VAL A 23 -0.02 -13.11 4.28
C VAL A 23 0.64 -14.20 5.13
N THR A 24 1.47 -15.05 4.53
CA THR A 24 2.14 -16.12 5.28
C THR A 24 3.30 -15.57 6.10
N SER A 25 3.79 -16.34 7.07
CA SER A 25 5.01 -15.98 7.80
C SER A 25 6.23 -15.82 6.89
N LYS A 26 6.25 -16.51 5.74
CA LYS A 26 7.30 -16.36 4.72
C LYS A 26 7.18 -15.01 4.01
N ASP A 27 5.97 -14.65 3.58
CA ASP A 27 5.70 -13.35 2.93
C ASP A 27 6.01 -12.19 3.87
N ARG A 28 5.58 -12.28 5.14
CA ARG A 28 5.87 -11.28 6.17
C ARG A 28 7.37 -11.04 6.32
N LYS A 29 8.18 -12.11 6.38
CA LYS A 29 9.64 -12.03 6.47
C LYS A 29 10.25 -11.41 5.22
N ALA A 30 9.79 -11.81 4.03
CA ALA A 30 10.27 -11.26 2.76
C ALA A 30 9.94 -9.77 2.60
N LEU A 31 8.79 -9.34 3.14
CA LEU A 31 8.35 -7.95 3.15
C LEU A 31 8.98 -7.13 4.27
N ASP A 32 9.72 -7.74 5.20
CA ASP A 32 10.18 -7.13 6.46
C ASP A 32 9.06 -6.35 7.15
N ALA A 33 7.89 -6.96 7.26
CA ALA A 33 6.68 -6.32 7.75
C ALA A 33 6.35 -6.78 9.19
N ASP A 34 5.68 -5.91 9.91
CA ASP A 34 5.11 -6.15 11.22
C ASP A 34 3.63 -5.76 11.26
N GLN A 35 3.03 -5.78 12.45
CA GLN A 35 1.63 -5.43 12.66
C GLN A 35 1.30 -3.95 12.42
N ASN A 36 2.30 -3.06 12.40
CA ASN A 36 2.15 -1.63 12.20
C ASN A 36 2.44 -1.20 10.75
N THR A 37 2.94 -2.13 9.93
CA THR A 37 3.28 -1.85 8.53
C THR A 37 2.02 -1.56 7.72
N VAL A 38 1.98 -0.38 7.11
CA VAL A 38 0.86 0.05 6.26
C VAL A 38 1.17 -0.22 4.78
N PHE A 39 0.15 -0.65 4.04
CA PHE A 39 0.22 -0.86 2.60
C PHE A 39 -0.82 0.02 1.89
N GLU A 40 -0.41 0.68 0.81
CA GLU A 40 -1.33 1.26 -0.15
C GLU A 40 -1.99 0.14 -0.95
N LYS A 41 -3.31 0.19 -1.13
CA LYS A 41 -4.09 -0.76 -1.91
C LYS A 41 -4.49 -0.15 -3.24
N ILE A 42 -4.08 -0.77 -4.34
CA ILE A 42 -4.39 -0.34 -5.71
C ILE A 42 -5.16 -1.47 -6.39
N ILE A 43 -6.31 -1.16 -6.98
CA ILE A 43 -7.10 -2.10 -7.79
C ILE A 43 -7.01 -1.62 -9.23
N ASP A 44 -6.58 -2.50 -10.13
CA ASP A 44 -6.51 -2.22 -11.57
C ASP A 44 -7.92 -1.88 -12.09
N PRO A 45 -8.12 -0.87 -12.95
CA PRO A 45 -9.46 -0.47 -13.38
C PRO A 45 -10.27 -1.58 -14.06
N ASN A 46 -9.58 -2.57 -14.65
CA ASN A 46 -10.22 -3.75 -15.24
C ASN A 46 -10.64 -4.82 -14.21
N GLY A 47 -10.29 -4.66 -12.93
CA GLY A 47 -10.62 -5.58 -11.83
C GLY A 47 -9.78 -6.85 -11.75
N GLU A 48 -8.82 -7.07 -12.66
CA GLU A 48 -8.06 -8.32 -12.75
C GLU A 48 -6.93 -8.41 -11.73
N LYS A 49 -6.48 -7.27 -11.19
CA LYS A 49 -5.32 -7.22 -10.30
C LYS A 49 -5.57 -6.31 -9.10
N ILE A 50 -5.08 -6.78 -7.95
CA ILE A 50 -4.93 -5.99 -6.74
C ILE A 50 -3.45 -5.98 -6.35
N ILE A 51 -2.93 -4.81 -6.02
CA ILE A 51 -1.54 -4.61 -5.60
C ILE A 51 -1.56 -3.97 -4.22
N PHE A 52 -0.77 -4.55 -3.31
CA PHE A 52 -0.47 -3.96 -2.01
C PHE A 52 0.97 -3.45 -2.03
N LYS A 53 1.14 -2.14 -2.01
CA LYS A 53 2.46 -1.50 -2.03
C LYS A 53 2.83 -1.08 -0.61
N LYS A 54 3.92 -1.65 -0.07
CA LYS A 54 4.41 -1.30 1.27
C LYS A 54 4.71 0.20 1.30
N MET A 55 4.08 0.93 2.21
CA MET A 55 4.39 2.34 2.42
C MET A 55 5.73 2.41 3.15
N LYS A 56 6.65 3.25 2.65
CA LYS A 56 7.79 3.65 3.48
C LYS A 56 7.23 4.40 4.68
N SER A 57 7.78 4.18 5.88
CA SER A 57 7.49 5.05 7.01
C SER A 57 7.76 6.47 6.53
N VAL A 58 6.72 7.30 6.46
CA VAL A 58 6.92 8.71 6.15
C VAL A 58 7.77 9.24 7.29
N ASP A 59 8.95 9.76 6.95
CA ASP A 59 9.78 10.43 7.94
C ASP A 59 8.95 11.60 8.47
N PRO A 60 8.66 11.68 9.78
CA PRO A 60 7.86 12.78 10.33
C PRO A 60 8.42 14.17 10.00
N SER A 61 9.74 14.25 9.71
CA SER A 61 10.38 15.47 9.25
C SER A 61 9.99 15.87 7.81
N LEU A 62 9.66 14.89 6.96
CA LEU A 62 9.20 15.12 5.60
C LEU A 62 7.75 15.64 5.59
N ASP A 63 6.86 15.10 6.43
CA ASP A 63 5.50 15.62 6.58
C ASP A 63 5.52 17.08 7.07
N SER A 64 6.32 17.36 8.11
CA SER A 64 6.50 18.73 8.60
C SER A 64 7.10 19.67 7.54
N PHE A 65 8.00 19.16 6.70
CA PHE A 65 8.55 19.93 5.58
C PHE A 65 7.47 20.24 4.53
N MET A 66 6.67 19.25 4.15
CA MET A 66 5.60 19.44 3.15
C MET A 66 4.58 20.45 3.67
N ASP A 67 4.11 20.34 4.91
CA ASP A 67 3.18 21.30 5.52
C ASP A 67 3.73 22.73 5.48
N LYS A 68 5.00 22.91 5.87
CA LYS A 68 5.66 24.23 5.84
C LYS A 68 5.84 24.73 4.40
N PHE A 69 6.16 23.86 3.46
CA PHE A 69 6.32 24.19 2.06
C PHE A 69 4.99 24.66 1.45
N TYR A 70 3.90 23.93 1.68
CA TYR A 70 2.55 24.30 1.24
C TYR A 70 2.07 25.60 1.89
N GLN A 71 2.31 25.82 3.18
CA GLN A 71 1.98 27.09 3.83
C GLN A 71 2.77 28.26 3.27
N LYS A 72 4.06 28.07 2.98
CA LYS A 72 4.95 29.12 2.45
C LYS A 72 4.68 29.47 0.99
N HIS A 73 4.21 28.50 0.20
CA HIS A 73 4.01 28.65 -1.24
C HIS A 73 2.54 28.48 -1.66
N GLY A 74 1.59 28.63 -0.73
CA GLY A 74 0.17 28.39 -0.97
C GLY A 74 -0.42 29.26 -2.09
N ASP A 75 0.11 30.47 -2.28
CA ASP A 75 -0.30 31.37 -3.35
C ASP A 75 0.08 30.83 -4.75
N LEU A 76 1.27 30.22 -4.88
CA LEU A 76 1.73 29.58 -6.13
C LEU A 76 0.97 28.29 -6.43
N MET A 77 0.57 27.55 -5.40
CA MET A 77 -0.17 26.29 -5.57
C MET A 77 -1.62 26.54 -6.00
N LYS A 78 -2.26 27.61 -5.49
CA LYS A 78 -3.59 28.04 -5.96
C LYS A 78 -3.60 28.40 -7.45
N GLU A 79 -2.54 29.08 -7.92
CA GLU A 79 -2.41 29.48 -9.32
C GLU A 79 -2.26 28.29 -10.29
N LEU A 80 -1.83 27.12 -9.79
CA LEU A 80 -1.75 25.87 -10.54
C LEU A 80 -3.05 25.05 -10.49
N GLU A 81 -3.88 25.21 -9.46
CA GLU A 81 -5.20 24.57 -9.33
C GLU A 81 -6.26 25.21 -10.24
N ASP A 82 -6.10 26.50 -10.55
CA ASP A 82 -7.04 27.27 -11.38
C ASP A 82 -6.81 27.09 -12.91
N LYS A 83 -6.03 26.07 -13.32
CA LYS A 83 -5.78 25.71 -14.73
C LYS A 83 -6.26 24.29 -15.06
#